data_AF-A0A1A2M8P5-F1
#
_entry.id   AF-A0A1A2M8P5-F1
#
_cell.length_a   1.000
_cell.length_b   1.000
_cell.length_c   1.000
_cell.angle_alpha   90.00
_cell.angle_beta   90.00
_cell.angle_gamma   90.00
#
_symmetry.space_group_name_H-M   'P 1'
#
loop_
_entity.id
_entity.type
_entity.pdbx_description
1 polymer ?
#
loop_
_entity_poly.entity_id
_entity_poly.type
_entity_poly.pdbx_seq_one_letter_code
_entity_poly.pdbx_strand_id
1 'polypeptide(L)'
;MGIMSETNGPIIDSSAQPMWKRTGYKFFPYAAQQSGQWWVLRFNYDFPEHAMYTLFVDGQATVDVTGDGSHCIPLVASVGELKPFDSDADEPVLAPELAEAAVSAVAQYVFYGSEFNDPCDWCASLAAQDPMT
;
A
#
# COMPACT_ATOMS: atom_id res chain seq x y z
N MET A 1 28.25 21.95 -5.30
CA MET A 1 28.50 20.57 -4.85
C MET A 1 27.18 20.07 -4.30
N GLY A 2 26.34 19.53 -5.18
CA GLY A 2 24.96 19.13 -4.84
C GLY A 2 24.97 17.71 -4.30
N ILE A 3 24.48 17.54 -3.08
CA ILE A 3 24.14 16.22 -2.55
C ILE A 3 22.84 15.80 -3.24
N MET A 4 22.93 14.80 -4.11
CA MET A 4 21.75 14.07 -4.60
C MET A 4 21.27 13.22 -3.43
N SER A 5 20.08 13.53 -2.91
CA SER A 5 19.43 12.72 -1.88
C SER A 5 19.12 11.35 -2.48
N GLU A 6 19.89 10.33 -2.12
CA GLU A 6 19.51 8.93 -2.34
C GLU A 6 18.27 8.66 -1.49
N THR A 7 17.10 8.53 -2.13
CA THR A 7 15.85 8.13 -1.49
C THR A 7 15.95 6.66 -1.08
N ASN A 8 16.58 6.40 0.07
CA ASN A 8 16.62 5.09 0.70
C ASN A 8 15.25 4.81 1.34
N GLY A 9 14.23 4.62 0.50
CA GLY A 9 12.89 4.23 0.91
C GLY A 9 12.87 2.81 1.50
N PRO A 10 11.85 2.46 2.28
CA PRO A 10 11.73 1.13 2.84
C PRO A 10 11.67 0.07 1.73
N ILE A 11 12.48 -0.98 1.86
CA ILE A 11 12.48 -2.11 0.92
C ILE A 11 11.20 -2.90 1.16
N ILE A 12 10.33 -2.96 0.15
CA ILE A 12 9.12 -3.78 0.19
C ILE A 12 9.46 -5.21 -0.23
N ASP A 13 9.07 -6.18 0.60
CA ASP A 13 9.04 -7.58 0.20
C ASP A 13 7.78 -7.85 -0.65
N SER A 14 7.94 -7.89 -1.97
CA SER A 14 6.85 -8.15 -2.91
C SER A 14 6.34 -9.61 -2.87
N SER A 15 7.08 -10.51 -2.22
CA SER A 15 6.66 -11.90 -1.99
C SER A 15 5.81 -12.07 -0.74
N ALA A 16 5.70 -11.04 0.09
CA ALA A 16 4.89 -11.05 1.29
C ALA A 16 3.40 -11.24 0.97
N GLN A 17 2.70 -11.92 1.87
CA GLN A 17 1.23 -12.03 1.88
C GLN A 17 0.73 -11.58 3.25
N PRO A 18 0.66 -10.25 3.49
CA PRO A 18 0.29 -9.73 4.79
C PRO A 18 -1.14 -10.15 5.15
N MET A 19 -1.37 -10.47 6.42
CA MET A 19 -2.73 -10.64 6.92
C MET A 19 -3.36 -9.27 7.12
N TRP A 20 -4.00 -8.77 6.06
CA TRP A 20 -4.71 -7.49 6.07
C TRP A 20 -5.87 -7.52 7.04
N LYS A 21 -6.00 -6.45 7.82
CA LYS A 21 -7.08 -6.26 8.79
C LYS A 21 -7.76 -4.91 8.57
N ARG A 22 -9.08 -4.88 8.73
CA ARG A 22 -9.88 -3.66 8.67
C ARG A 22 -9.54 -2.74 9.84
N THR A 23 -9.31 -1.47 9.54
CA THR A 23 -9.01 -0.43 10.56
C THR A 23 -10.26 0.31 11.02
N GLY A 24 -11.33 0.31 10.21
CA GLY A 24 -12.51 1.16 10.41
C GLY A 24 -12.38 2.60 9.88
N TYR A 25 -11.22 2.99 9.35
CA TYR A 25 -10.99 4.34 8.80
C TYR A 25 -11.22 4.35 7.29
N LYS A 26 -12.13 5.20 6.82
CA LYS A 26 -12.54 5.28 5.40
C LYS A 26 -11.37 5.40 4.42
N PHE A 27 -10.42 6.29 4.69
CA PHE A 27 -9.31 6.56 3.78
C PHE A 27 -8.16 5.57 3.92
N PHE A 28 -8.07 4.88 5.06
CA PHE A 28 -7.02 3.91 5.37
C PHE A 28 -7.64 2.57 5.78
N PRO A 29 -8.40 1.91 4.89
CA PRO A 29 -9.31 0.83 5.28
C PRO A 29 -8.60 -0.41 5.83
N TYR A 30 -7.34 -0.63 5.44
CA TYR A 30 -6.60 -1.84 5.80
C TYR A 30 -5.21 -1.51 6.37
N ALA A 31 -4.81 -2.31 7.35
CA ALA A 31 -3.45 -2.33 7.85
C ALA A 31 -3.01 -3.77 8.18
N ALA A 32 -1.71 -4.01 8.10
CA ALA A 32 -1.08 -5.27 8.47
C ALA A 32 0.24 -4.98 9.19
N GLN A 33 0.63 -5.89 10.08
CA GLN A 33 1.97 -5.89 10.64
C GLN A 33 2.82 -6.91 9.89
N GLN A 34 3.87 -6.45 9.21
CA GLN A 34 4.76 -7.29 8.42
C GLN A 34 6.19 -7.04 8.86
N SER A 35 6.89 -8.10 9.30
CA SER A 35 8.29 -8.01 9.73
C SER A 35 8.60 -6.91 10.76
N GLY A 36 7.64 -6.63 11.65
CA GLY A 36 7.77 -5.57 12.67
C GLY A 36 7.42 -4.15 12.21
N GLN A 37 7.04 -3.99 10.94
CA GLN A 37 6.63 -2.71 10.35
C GLN A 37 5.12 -2.64 10.19
N TRP A 38 4.57 -1.43 10.28
CA TRP A 38 3.19 -1.17 9.93
C TRP A 38 3.05 -0.91 8.44
N TRP A 39 2.24 -1.73 7.80
CA TRP A 39 1.85 -1.59 6.40
C TRP A 39 0.41 -1.11 6.37
N VAL A 40 0.15 0.06 5.77
CA VAL A 40 -1.17 0.68 5.73
C VAL A 40 -1.55 1.00 4.30
N LEU A 41 -2.76 0.62 3.90
CA LEU A 41 -3.30 0.92 2.58
C LEU A 41 -4.16 2.17 2.64
N ARG A 42 -3.79 3.19 1.87
CA ARG A 42 -4.66 4.32 1.54
C ARG A 42 -5.48 3.96 0.31
N PHE A 43 -6.78 4.20 0.35
CA PHE A 43 -7.67 3.88 -0.76
C PHE A 43 -7.92 5.07 -1.67
N ASN A 44 -7.68 4.91 -2.98
CA ASN A 44 -7.64 5.99 -3.98
C ASN A 44 -8.97 6.14 -4.74
N TYR A 45 -10.11 6.04 -4.04
CA TYR A 45 -11.46 5.87 -4.63
C TYR A 45 -11.89 6.85 -5.72
N ASP A 46 -11.53 8.13 -5.63
CA ASP A 46 -12.02 9.17 -6.55
C ASP A 46 -11.10 9.39 -7.77
N PHE A 47 -10.15 8.47 -8.00
CA PHE A 47 -9.06 8.63 -8.96
C PHE A 47 -8.92 7.41 -9.89
N PRO A 48 -9.79 7.27 -10.91
CA PRO A 48 -9.84 6.09 -11.77
C PRO A 48 -8.59 5.88 -12.65
N GLU A 49 -7.78 6.93 -12.86
CA GLU A 49 -6.51 6.84 -13.59
C GLU A 49 -5.34 6.39 -12.70
N HIS A 50 -5.55 6.30 -11.38
CA HIS A 50 -4.54 5.92 -10.41
C HIS A 50 -4.75 4.48 -9.91
N ALA A 51 -3.67 3.88 -9.38
CA ALA A 51 -3.76 2.59 -8.73
C ALA A 51 -4.76 2.64 -7.56
N MET A 52 -5.45 1.52 -7.33
CA MET A 52 -6.55 1.41 -6.36
C MET A 52 -6.12 1.77 -4.93
N TYR A 53 -4.88 1.45 -4.56
CA TYR A 53 -4.30 1.76 -3.26
C TYR A 53 -2.92 2.36 -3.35
N THR A 54 -2.53 3.11 -2.31
CA THR A 54 -1.14 3.44 -2.00
C THR A 54 -0.74 2.73 -0.71
N LEU A 55 0.36 1.99 -0.73
CA LEU A 55 0.97 1.33 0.42
C LEU A 55 1.91 2.30 1.14
N PHE A 56 1.70 2.42 2.44
CA PHE A 56 2.57 3.11 3.37
C PHE A 56 3.28 2.09 4.27
N VAL A 57 4.59 2.23 4.44
CA VAL A 57 5.39 1.45 5.39
C VAL A 57 5.92 2.39 6.46
N ASP A 58 5.56 2.13 7.72
CA ASP A 58 5.93 2.96 8.89
C ASP A 58 5.67 4.48 8.69
N GLY A 59 4.57 4.81 8.03
CA GLY A 59 4.16 6.19 7.77
C GLY A 59 4.69 6.80 6.47
N GLN A 60 5.52 6.10 5.71
CA GLN A 60 6.09 6.60 4.45
C GLN A 60 5.35 6.02 3.23
N ALA A 61 4.85 6.89 2.34
CA ALA A 61 4.31 6.46 1.06
C ALA A 61 5.40 5.71 0.28
N THR A 62 5.14 4.47 -0.11
CA THR A 62 6.18 3.61 -0.68
C THR A 62 5.85 3.13 -2.09
N VAL A 63 4.65 2.61 -2.33
CA VAL A 63 4.27 2.12 -3.66
C VAL A 63 2.76 2.17 -3.88
N ASP A 64 2.37 2.37 -5.14
CA ASP A 64 0.99 2.24 -5.58
C ASP A 64 0.68 0.79 -6.00
N VAL A 65 -0.46 0.26 -5.57
CA VAL A 65 -0.85 -1.14 -5.75
C VAL A 65 -2.17 -1.24 -6.48
N THR A 66 -2.15 -1.91 -7.62
CA THR A 66 -3.36 -2.31 -8.35
C THR A 66 -4.02 -3.47 -7.63
N GLY A 67 -5.31 -3.35 -7.28
CA GLY A 67 -6.07 -4.41 -6.62
C GLY A 67 -6.49 -5.54 -7.56
N ASP A 68 -5.53 -6.22 -8.19
CA ASP A 68 -5.80 -7.42 -9.02
C ASP A 68 -5.43 -8.70 -8.28
N GLY A 69 -6.45 -9.46 -7.87
CA GLY A 69 -6.28 -10.72 -7.13
C GLY A 69 -5.66 -11.86 -7.96
N SER A 70 -5.61 -11.73 -9.29
CA SER A 70 -4.97 -12.72 -10.17
C SER A 70 -3.51 -12.38 -10.50
N HIS A 71 -2.96 -11.34 -9.88
CA HIS A 71 -1.60 -10.88 -10.17
C HIS A 71 -0.54 -11.91 -9.76
N CYS A 72 0.54 -12.04 -10.52
CA CYS A 72 1.63 -12.99 -10.23
C CYS A 72 2.54 -12.58 -9.06
N ILE A 73 2.37 -11.36 -8.54
CA ILE A 73 3.10 -10.83 -7.38
C ILE A 73 2.24 -11.07 -6.14
N PRO A 74 2.68 -11.86 -5.15
CA PRO A 74 1.86 -12.23 -3.99
C PRO A 74 1.31 -11.04 -3.21
N LEU A 75 2.11 -9.99 -3.01
CA LEU A 75 1.65 -8.78 -2.34
C LEU A 75 0.47 -8.14 -3.09
N VAL A 76 0.58 -7.99 -4.40
CA VAL A 76 -0.46 -7.39 -5.25
C VAL A 76 -1.73 -8.23 -5.23
N ALA A 77 -1.59 -9.56 -5.36
CA ALA A 77 -2.72 -10.48 -5.28
C ALA A 77 -3.46 -10.37 -3.94
N SER A 78 -2.72 -10.32 -2.82
CA SER A 78 -3.32 -10.17 -1.48
C SER A 78 -4.13 -8.88 -1.31
N VAL A 79 -3.74 -7.80 -2.00
CA VAL A 79 -4.47 -6.53 -1.99
C VAL A 79 -5.69 -6.60 -2.90
N GLY A 80 -5.60 -7.29 -4.03
CA GLY A 80 -6.72 -7.48 -4.95
C GLY A 80 -7.84 -8.39 -4.45
N GLU A 81 -7.60 -9.16 -3.38
CA GLU A 81 -8.63 -9.95 -2.69
C GLU A 81 -9.47 -9.12 -1.70
N LEU A 82 -9.04 -7.90 -1.37
CA LEU A 82 -9.70 -7.04 -0.39
C LEU A 82 -11.00 -6.45 -0.94
N LYS A 83 -12.00 -6.31 -0.06
CA LYS A 83 -13.34 -5.84 -0.43
C LYS A 83 -13.73 -4.58 0.35
N PRO A 84 -13.13 -3.41 0.06
CA PRO A 84 -13.28 -2.20 0.87
C PRO A 84 -14.73 -1.68 0.98
N PHE A 85 -15.60 -2.03 0.03
CA PHE A 85 -17.00 -1.61 0.00
C PHE A 85 -17.99 -2.66 0.48
N ASP A 86 -17.53 -3.90 0.66
CA ASP A 86 -18.38 -4.97 1.12
C ASP A 86 -18.47 -4.89 2.64
N SER A 87 -19.67 -4.60 3.14
CA SER A 87 -19.96 -4.54 4.57
C SER A 87 -20.05 -5.93 5.20
N ASP A 88 -20.28 -6.97 4.38
CA ASP A 88 -20.46 -8.35 4.81
C ASP A 88 -19.18 -9.18 4.65
N ALA A 89 -18.08 -8.55 4.23
CA ALA A 89 -16.83 -9.28 4.05
C ALA A 89 -16.20 -9.64 5.40
N ASP A 90 -15.72 -10.88 5.47
CA ASP A 90 -15.21 -11.53 6.68
C ASP A 90 -13.76 -11.13 7.04
N GLU A 91 -13.20 -10.05 6.48
CA GLU A 91 -11.82 -9.67 6.81
C GLU A 91 -11.71 -9.30 8.30
N PRO A 92 -10.68 -9.81 9.01
CA PRO A 92 -10.51 -9.55 10.43
C PRO A 92 -10.36 -8.06 10.72
N VAL A 93 -10.89 -7.62 11.87
CA VAL A 93 -10.84 -6.21 12.31
C VAL A 93 -9.71 -6.02 13.32
N LEU A 94 -8.94 -4.94 13.18
CA LEU A 94 -7.96 -4.53 14.19
C LEU A 94 -8.65 -4.04 15.46
N ALA A 95 -8.01 -4.29 16.61
CA ALA A 95 -8.42 -3.64 17.85
C ALA A 95 -8.31 -2.11 17.68
N PRO A 96 -9.25 -1.31 18.23
CA PRO A 96 -9.29 0.14 18.00
C PRO A 96 -7.97 0.85 18.28
N GLU A 97 -7.29 0.51 19.38
CA GLU A 97 -6.01 1.12 19.75
C GLU A 97 -4.89 0.83 18.74
N LEU A 98 -4.89 -0.38 18.15
CA LEU A 98 -3.92 -0.76 17.12
C LEU A 98 -4.23 -0.10 15.78
N ALA A 99 -5.53 0.02 15.45
CA ALA A 99 -5.95 0.75 14.26
C ALA A 99 -5.56 2.23 14.36
N GLU A 100 -5.78 2.87 15.51
CA GLU A 100 -5.35 4.25 15.76
C GLU A 100 -3.82 4.39 15.67
N ALA A 101 -3.06 3.48 16.28
CA ALA A 101 -1.60 3.50 16.20
C ALA A 101 -1.09 3.40 14.75
N ALA A 102 -1.65 2.48 13.96
CA ALA A 102 -1.27 2.30 12.56
C ALA A 102 -1.66 3.52 11.70
N VAL A 103 -2.87 4.05 11.88
CA VAL A 103 -3.41 5.12 11.03
C VAL A 103 -2.86 6.50 11.41
N SER A 104 -2.56 6.75 12.69
CA SER A 104 -2.04 8.06 13.14
C SER A 104 -0.76 8.48 12.41
N ALA A 105 0.11 7.51 12.07
CA ALA A 105 1.34 7.75 11.32
C ALA A 105 1.09 8.24 9.87
N VAL A 106 -0.06 7.90 9.29
CA VAL A 106 -0.42 8.25 7.91
C VAL A 106 -1.57 9.26 7.81
N ALA A 107 -2.13 9.70 8.93
CA ALA A 107 -3.33 10.54 8.95
C ALA A 107 -3.18 11.87 8.17
N GLN A 108 -1.96 12.40 8.04
CA GLN A 108 -1.69 13.57 7.21
C GLN A 108 -1.95 13.35 5.71
N TYR A 109 -2.01 12.09 5.26
CA TYR A 109 -2.22 11.70 3.87
C TYR A 109 -3.70 11.46 3.52
N VAL A 110 -4.65 11.88 4.36
CA VAL A 110 -6.09 11.84 4.01
C VAL A 110 -6.37 12.58 2.70
N PHE A 111 -5.79 13.77 2.54
CA PHE A 111 -5.88 14.59 1.33
C PHE A 111 -4.72 14.34 0.36
N TYR A 112 -4.14 13.15 0.39
CA TYR A 112 -3.05 12.80 -0.52
C TYR A 112 -3.56 12.61 -1.95
N GLY A 113 -3.12 13.49 -2.85
CA GLY A 113 -2.96 13.19 -4.26
C GLY A 113 -1.52 12.75 -4.47
N SER A 114 -1.31 11.68 -5.24
CA SER A 114 0.01 11.17 -5.68
C SER A 114 0.96 12.29 -6.17
N GLU A 115 0.41 13.41 -6.62
CA GLU A 115 1.14 14.59 -7.09
C GLU A 115 1.97 15.34 -6.02
N PHE A 116 1.77 15.07 -4.72
CA PHE A 116 2.46 15.79 -3.63
C PHE A 116 3.60 15.03 -2.93
N ASN A 117 3.99 13.84 -3.41
CA ASN A 117 5.39 13.32 -3.36
C ASN A 117 5.60 11.99 -4.15
N ASP A 118 5.02 11.96 -5.35
CA ASP A 118 5.33 11.22 -6.60
C ASP A 118 5.38 9.68 -6.67
N PRO A 119 4.24 8.97 -6.50
CA PRO A 119 4.01 7.65 -7.06
C PRO A 119 3.32 7.69 -8.45
N CYS A 120 4.11 7.35 -9.48
CA CYS A 120 3.87 6.63 -10.74
C CYS A 120 5.26 6.55 -11.45
N ASP A 121 5.87 5.40 -11.72
CA ASP A 121 5.57 4.51 -12.85
C ASP A 121 6.00 3.06 -12.52
N TRP A 122 5.07 2.09 -12.60
CA TRP A 122 5.51 0.74 -12.99
C TRP A 122 4.54 0.03 -13.94
N CYS A 123 4.72 0.32 -15.23
CA CYS A 123 4.48 -0.63 -16.32
C CYS A 123 5.65 -0.73 -17.31
N ALA A 124 6.85 -0.21 -17.02
CA ALA A 124 7.94 -0.14 -18.02
C ALA A 124 9.30 -0.78 -17.67
N SER A 125 9.53 -1.44 -16.52
CA SER A 125 10.87 -2.00 -16.24
C SER A 125 10.99 -3.40 -15.63
N LEU A 126 9.91 -4.16 -15.47
CA LEU A 126 10.03 -5.61 -15.14
C LEU A 126 10.14 -6.53 -16.38
N ALA A 127 10.11 -5.98 -17.59
CA ALA A 127 10.53 -6.71 -18.80
C ALA A 127 12.04 -6.54 -19.11
N ALA A 128 12.78 -5.75 -18.32
CA ALA A 128 14.18 -5.37 -18.62
C ALA A 128 15.22 -5.89 -17.62
N GLN A 129 14.84 -6.73 -16.65
CA GLN A 129 15.79 -7.40 -15.75
C GLN A 129 15.50 -8.90 -15.67
N ASP A 130 15.56 -9.55 -16.84
CA ASP A 130 15.93 -10.96 -16.93
C ASP A 130 17.39 -11.00 -17.39
N PRO A 131 18.38 -11.26 -16.50
CA PRO A 131 19.74 -11.55 -16.92
C PRO A 131 19.83 -13.02 -17.37
N MET A 132 19.09 -13.37 -18.42
CA MET A 132 19.28 -14.60 -19.21
C MET A 132 19.04 -14.33 -20.71
N THR A 133 19.74 -13.32 -21.25
CA THR A 133 20.32 -13.34 -22.61
C THR A 133 21.62 -12.57 -22.62
#